data_AF-A0A843HAB7-F1
#
_entry.id   AF-A0A843HAB7-F1
#
_cell.length_a   1.000
_cell.length_b   1.000
_cell.length_c   1.000
_cell.angle_alpha   90.00
_cell.angle_beta   90.00
_cell.angle_gamma   90.00
#
_symmetry.space_group_name_H-M   'P 1'
#
loop_
_entity.id
_entity.type
_entity.pdbx_description
1 polymer ?
#
loop_
_entity_poly.entity_id
_entity_poly.type
_entity_poly.pdbx_seq_one_letter_code
_entity_poly.pdbx_strand_id
1 'polypeptide(L)'
;DDDRKFLMYLRNKYHLKLYTTKDTVLLKSNSYKIDQIDSHKLGIDNIHIKDGNIHMLGNFISYFNEDNIQIKIIKNVSDNIINVYPAKQINYSQDIRKTKKYLSVDWRYNYNFELIVPLCENECEMMFQVTYDNGNVQRSFNPNVTYKKNTGLNYIHNFIQDNKVINLDKSTIKVSDSSKLIFIKNEIDNMRKIFKDKKEGYKDALLVRGIYLLTHPIMKNKKIWLLNDRLDSSDDNAKHLFDYIIKQEDNINKYYVIGKDCDDYKIMKKEYKNIVAYGSLKHKILFLYNQKIISSFLNFTYHNPFFKQEKDYRQLYGNLVNSSIYFLQHGVTARNANHFKRFSNELSLILATSDKEKEFIDDTFNYPKETTQTLGFPRYDNLTDDSKKEIIYMPTWRSYLDKNEEMFKNSNFFKSMNELLNDKKLLGLLDKHGYTLKFKPHPELLKYVELFDLSEDVKISTDEPYQQLFKEGSILISDFSSVLFDFAYLKKPIIYYQPHDDHQYEDSYFSYEDMGFGRVIKDKEKLVDVIAEYIRNDCKMEDVYVERVNSFYKYTDRNNCKRVYEWLKRN
;
A
#
# COMPACT_ATOMS: atom_id res chain seq x y z
N ASP A 1 -19.58 2.18 -22.94
CA ASP A 1 -20.56 1.08 -23.04
C ASP A 1 -21.52 1.11 -21.86
N ASP A 2 -21.02 1.18 -20.62
CA ASP A 2 -21.83 1.37 -19.39
C ASP A 2 -22.87 2.49 -19.52
N ASP A 3 -22.45 3.68 -19.94
CA ASP A 3 -23.33 4.86 -20.08
C ASP A 3 -24.42 4.64 -21.14
N ARG A 4 -24.09 3.96 -22.25
CA ARG A 4 -25.07 3.64 -23.30
C ARG A 4 -26.15 2.70 -22.78
N LYS A 5 -25.77 1.65 -22.06
CA LYS A 5 -26.71 0.71 -21.45
C LYS A 5 -27.59 1.40 -20.41
N PHE A 6 -27.01 2.30 -19.60
CA PHE A 6 -27.76 3.09 -18.63
C PHE A 6 -28.77 4.03 -19.29
N LEU A 7 -28.35 4.76 -20.33
CA LEU A 7 -29.26 5.63 -21.09
C LEU A 7 -30.42 4.86 -21.74
N MET A 8 -30.17 3.63 -22.20
CA MET A 8 -31.23 2.76 -22.72
C MET A 8 -32.21 2.30 -21.63
N TYR A 9 -31.72 2.02 -20.43
CA TYR A 9 -32.55 1.75 -19.26
C TYR A 9 -33.42 2.95 -18.88
N LEU A 10 -32.86 4.16 -18.88
CA LEU A 10 -33.61 5.41 -18.66
C LEU A 10 -34.68 5.63 -19.74
N ARG A 11 -34.31 5.49 -21.03
CA ARG A 11 -35.23 5.63 -22.17
C ARG A 11 -36.43 4.69 -22.07
N ASN A 12 -36.22 3.50 -21.52
CA ASN A 12 -37.25 2.49 -21.33
C ASN A 12 -37.96 2.59 -19.97
N LYS A 13 -37.94 3.77 -19.33
CA LYS A 13 -38.66 4.07 -18.09
C LYS A 13 -38.29 3.13 -16.93
N TYR A 14 -36.99 2.90 -16.73
CA TYR A 14 -36.46 2.14 -15.58
C TYR A 14 -36.89 0.66 -15.54
N HIS A 15 -37.26 0.08 -16.68
CA HIS A 15 -37.77 -1.28 -16.72
C HIS A 15 -36.66 -2.29 -17.04
N LEU A 16 -36.34 -3.17 -16.09
CA LEU A 16 -35.47 -4.33 -16.25
C LEU A 16 -36.26 -5.63 -16.04
N LYS A 17 -36.06 -6.60 -16.93
CA LYS A 17 -36.60 -7.96 -16.81
C LYS A 17 -35.50 -9.00 -16.97
N LEU A 18 -35.63 -10.05 -16.17
CA LEU A 18 -34.82 -11.25 -16.28
C LEU A 18 -35.45 -12.21 -17.27
N TYR A 19 -34.61 -12.77 -18.13
CA TYR A 19 -34.98 -13.82 -19.07
C TYR A 19 -34.05 -15.00 -18.84
N THR A 20 -34.62 -16.17 -18.59
CA THR A 20 -33.84 -17.39 -18.39
C THR A 20 -33.81 -18.19 -19.68
N THR A 21 -32.63 -18.69 -20.03
CA THR A 21 -32.51 -19.81 -20.97
C THR A 21 -32.18 -21.09 -20.19
N LYS A 22 -31.92 -22.19 -20.91
CA LYS A 22 -31.49 -23.45 -20.29
C LYS A 22 -30.19 -23.25 -19.50
N ASP A 23 -29.27 -22.43 -20.03
CA ASP A 23 -27.89 -22.38 -19.56
C ASP A 23 -27.48 -21.02 -18.95
N THR A 24 -28.30 -19.96 -19.07
CA THR A 24 -27.93 -18.62 -18.58
C THR A 24 -29.10 -17.74 -18.16
N VAL A 25 -28.77 -16.62 -17.51
CA VAL A 25 -29.66 -15.52 -17.14
C VAL A 25 -29.28 -14.27 -17.94
N LEU A 26 -30.29 -13.69 -18.60
CA LEU A 26 -30.19 -12.47 -19.40
C LEU A 26 -30.92 -11.34 -18.69
N LEU A 27 -30.28 -10.18 -18.62
CA LEU A 27 -30.89 -8.94 -18.16
C LEU A 27 -31.24 -8.09 -19.38
N LYS A 28 -32.51 -7.73 -19.53
CA LYS A 28 -32.98 -6.91 -20.66
C LYS A 28 -33.79 -5.70 -20.19
N SER A 29 -33.71 -4.65 -20.98
CA SER A 29 -34.63 -3.51 -20.92
C SER A 29 -35.44 -3.47 -22.21
N ASN A 30 -36.72 -3.85 -22.14
CA ASN A 30 -37.55 -4.15 -23.31
C ASN A 30 -36.88 -5.16 -24.26
N SER A 31 -36.70 -4.81 -25.54
CA SER A 31 -36.05 -5.66 -26.54
C SER A 31 -34.52 -5.67 -26.43
N TYR A 32 -33.93 -4.77 -25.65
CA TYR A 32 -32.49 -4.57 -25.60
C TYR A 32 -31.83 -5.41 -24.50
N LYS A 33 -30.77 -6.14 -24.88
CA LYS A 33 -29.91 -6.87 -23.95
C LYS A 33 -29.01 -5.89 -23.20
N ILE A 34 -29.18 -5.81 -21.89
CA ILE A 34 -28.29 -5.05 -20.99
C ILE A 34 -27.10 -5.92 -20.61
N ASP A 35 -27.38 -7.16 -20.20
CA ASP A 35 -26.35 -8.05 -19.70
C ASP A 35 -26.67 -9.55 -19.88
N GLN A 36 -25.64 -10.38 -19.81
CA GLN A 36 -25.70 -11.84 -19.78
C GLN A 36 -24.67 -12.36 -18.78
N ILE A 37 -25.12 -13.08 -17.75
CA ILE A 37 -24.28 -13.33 -16.59
C ILE A 37 -23.04 -14.22 -16.89
N ASP A 38 -23.20 -15.25 -17.72
CA ASP A 38 -22.12 -16.18 -18.12
C ASP A 38 -21.15 -15.60 -19.16
N SER A 39 -21.41 -14.39 -19.67
CA SER A 39 -20.48 -13.68 -20.56
C SER A 39 -19.35 -12.97 -19.82
N HIS A 40 -19.49 -12.79 -18.50
CA HIS A 40 -18.49 -12.13 -17.67
C HIS A 40 -17.36 -13.08 -17.29
N LYS A 41 -16.19 -12.48 -17.08
CA LYS A 41 -15.01 -13.19 -16.60
C LYS A 41 -14.83 -12.97 -15.10
N LEU A 42 -14.39 -14.01 -14.42
CA LEU A 42 -13.92 -13.94 -13.06
C LEU A 42 -12.51 -13.35 -13.04
N GLY A 43 -12.32 -12.23 -12.36
CA GLY A 43 -11.01 -11.61 -12.19
C GLY A 43 -10.32 -12.13 -10.94
N ILE A 44 -9.14 -12.72 -11.06
CA ILE A 44 -8.29 -13.08 -9.92
C ILE A 44 -7.23 -11.98 -9.73
N ASP A 45 -7.30 -11.37 -8.56
CA ASP A 45 -6.46 -10.27 -8.11
C ASP A 45 -5.15 -10.75 -7.49
N ASN A 46 -5.24 -11.79 -6.68
CA ASN A 46 -4.12 -12.45 -6.04
C ASN A 46 -4.40 -13.95 -5.92
N ILE A 47 -3.35 -14.76 -6.03
CA ILE A 47 -3.34 -16.19 -5.75
C ILE A 47 -1.98 -16.57 -5.15
N HIS A 48 -2.00 -17.23 -3.99
CA HIS A 48 -0.78 -17.70 -3.34
C HIS A 48 -1.11 -18.90 -2.42
N ILE A 49 -0.09 -19.67 -2.07
CA ILE A 49 -0.21 -20.74 -1.07
C ILE A 49 0.25 -20.21 0.29
N LYS A 50 -0.54 -20.44 1.34
CA LYS A 50 -0.20 -20.10 2.71
C LYS A 50 -0.88 -21.08 3.67
N ASP A 51 -0.16 -21.51 4.70
CA ASP A 51 -0.68 -22.40 5.76
C ASP A 51 -1.41 -23.65 5.24
N GLY A 52 -0.88 -24.25 4.16
CA GLY A 52 -1.48 -25.44 3.53
C GLY A 52 -2.76 -25.18 2.72
N ASN A 53 -3.08 -23.91 2.43
CA ASN A 53 -4.26 -23.51 1.65
C ASN A 53 -3.86 -22.65 0.45
N ILE A 54 -4.64 -22.73 -0.63
CA ILE A 54 -4.60 -21.77 -1.73
C ILE A 54 -5.55 -20.63 -1.37
N HIS A 55 -4.99 -19.45 -1.20
CA HIS A 55 -5.72 -18.21 -0.95
C HIS A 55 -5.88 -17.45 -2.27
N MET A 56 -7.11 -17.03 -2.56
CA MET A 56 -7.44 -16.27 -3.75
C MET A 56 -8.31 -15.06 -3.40
N LEU A 57 -7.90 -13.90 -3.88
CA LEU A 57 -8.72 -12.70 -3.90
C LEU A 57 -9.15 -12.44 -5.34
N GLY A 58 -10.40 -12.04 -5.51
CA GLY A 58 -10.90 -11.74 -6.84
C GLY A 58 -12.15 -10.91 -6.84
N ASN A 59 -12.66 -10.69 -8.04
CA ASN A 59 -13.97 -10.09 -8.23
C ASN A 59 -14.69 -10.56 -9.48
N PHE A 60 -16.01 -10.38 -9.43
CA PHE A 60 -16.94 -10.62 -10.52
C PHE A 60 -17.80 -9.36 -10.70
N ILE A 61 -17.65 -8.71 -11.86
CA ILE A 61 -18.35 -7.46 -12.16
C ILE A 61 -19.47 -7.76 -13.13
N SER A 62 -20.69 -7.35 -12.81
CA SER A 62 -21.86 -7.52 -13.69
C SER A 62 -22.90 -6.42 -13.46
N TYR A 63 -24.04 -6.47 -14.17
CA TYR A 63 -25.21 -5.62 -13.90
C TYR A 63 -26.29 -6.36 -13.10
N PHE A 64 -26.00 -7.58 -12.63
CA PHE A 64 -26.84 -8.32 -11.69
C PHE A 64 -26.44 -7.93 -10.27
N ASN A 65 -27.43 -7.71 -9.41
CA ASN A 65 -27.19 -7.42 -7.99
C ASN A 65 -26.36 -8.56 -7.37
N GLU A 66 -25.27 -8.18 -6.71
CA GLU A 66 -24.25 -9.00 -6.07
C GLU A 66 -24.82 -9.92 -4.97
N ASP A 67 -25.89 -9.53 -4.29
CA ASP A 67 -26.56 -10.33 -3.26
C ASP A 67 -27.17 -11.63 -3.84
N ASN A 68 -27.45 -11.64 -5.14
CA ASN A 68 -27.98 -12.81 -5.85
C ASN A 68 -26.86 -13.66 -6.49
N ILE A 69 -25.60 -13.34 -6.24
CA ILE A 69 -24.44 -14.03 -6.83
C ILE A 69 -23.74 -14.82 -5.74
N GLN A 70 -23.46 -16.09 -6.03
CA GLN A 70 -22.65 -16.94 -5.18
C GLN A 70 -21.50 -17.52 -6.01
N ILE A 71 -20.29 -17.44 -5.47
CA ILE A 71 -19.09 -17.98 -6.10
C ILE A 71 -18.56 -19.10 -5.22
N LYS A 72 -18.16 -20.22 -5.83
CA LYS A 72 -17.57 -21.35 -5.13
C LYS A 72 -16.54 -22.07 -6.00
N ILE A 73 -15.66 -22.82 -5.36
CA ILE A 73 -14.76 -23.78 -6.02
C ILE A 73 -15.25 -25.19 -5.79
N ILE A 74 -15.28 -25.96 -6.87
CA ILE A 74 -15.52 -27.40 -6.88
C ILE A 74 -14.15 -28.07 -7.05
N LYS A 75 -13.66 -28.74 -6.01
CA LYS A 75 -12.38 -29.45 -5.98
C LYS A 75 -12.65 -30.94 -6.19
N ASN A 76 -12.11 -31.49 -7.27
CA ASN A 76 -12.12 -32.91 -7.58
C ASN A 76 -10.75 -33.53 -7.22
N VAL A 77 -10.76 -34.49 -6.30
CA VAL A 77 -9.57 -35.27 -5.90
C VAL A 77 -9.62 -36.62 -6.61
N SER A 78 -8.46 -37.28 -6.79
CA SER A 78 -8.18 -38.47 -7.63
C SER A 78 -9.12 -39.70 -7.50
N ASP A 79 -10.17 -39.64 -6.67
CA ASP A 79 -11.19 -40.67 -6.42
C ASP A 79 -12.64 -40.17 -6.62
N ASN A 80 -12.87 -39.13 -7.45
CA ASN A 80 -14.17 -38.46 -7.64
C ASN A 80 -14.79 -37.86 -6.37
N ILE A 81 -13.99 -37.60 -5.32
CA ILE A 81 -14.44 -36.88 -4.13
C ILE A 81 -14.58 -35.41 -4.51
N ILE A 82 -15.82 -34.93 -4.55
CA ILE A 82 -16.17 -33.56 -4.86
C ILE A 82 -16.31 -32.77 -3.56
N ASN A 83 -15.35 -31.88 -3.30
CA ASN A 83 -15.43 -30.92 -2.19
C ASN A 83 -15.83 -29.54 -2.73
N VAL A 84 -16.72 -28.85 -2.01
CA VAL A 84 -17.21 -27.52 -2.40
C VAL A 84 -16.77 -26.48 -1.37
N TYR A 85 -16.12 -25.43 -1.85
CA TYR A 85 -15.61 -24.34 -1.02
C TYR A 85 -16.29 -23.03 -1.44
N PRO A 86 -17.23 -22.50 -0.62
CA PRO A 86 -17.90 -21.24 -0.92
C PRO A 86 -16.93 -20.06 -0.75
N ALA A 87 -17.06 -19.07 -1.61
CA ALA A 87 -16.32 -17.82 -1.49
C ALA A 87 -16.96 -16.93 -0.42
N LYS A 88 -16.14 -16.30 0.41
CA LYS A 88 -16.56 -15.25 1.34
C LYS A 88 -16.64 -13.93 0.59
N GLN A 89 -17.81 -13.28 0.59
CA GLN A 89 -17.96 -11.95 0.02
C GLN A 89 -17.19 -10.91 0.84
N ILE A 90 -16.53 -9.97 0.16
CA ILE A 90 -15.77 -8.89 0.76
C ILE A 90 -16.37 -7.54 0.32
N ASN A 91 -16.55 -6.66 1.29
CA ASN A 91 -16.89 -5.26 1.04
C ASN A 91 -15.64 -4.40 1.19
N TYR A 92 -15.40 -3.53 0.21
CA TYR A 92 -14.28 -2.61 0.18
C TYR A 92 -14.79 -1.17 0.26
N SER A 93 -14.12 -0.34 1.07
CA SER A 93 -14.43 1.09 1.19
C SER A 93 -13.96 1.93 -0.01
N GLN A 94 -13.14 1.36 -0.91
CA GLN A 94 -12.58 2.09 -2.05
C GLN A 94 -13.51 2.08 -3.27
N ASP A 95 -13.72 3.22 -3.91
CA ASP A 95 -14.70 3.39 -4.98
C ASP A 95 -14.50 2.49 -6.20
N ILE A 96 -13.26 2.13 -6.53
CA ILE A 96 -12.97 1.20 -7.63
C ILE A 96 -13.52 -0.22 -7.38
N ARG A 97 -13.80 -0.56 -6.12
CA ARG A 97 -14.34 -1.85 -5.69
C ARG A 97 -15.80 -1.80 -5.23
N LYS A 98 -16.38 -0.61 -5.10
CA LYS A 98 -17.80 -0.42 -4.80
C LYS A 98 -18.67 -0.64 -6.02
N THR A 99 -19.94 -0.91 -5.75
CA THR A 99 -21.00 -0.81 -6.75
C THR A 99 -21.09 0.62 -7.27
N LYS A 100 -21.04 0.78 -8.60
CA LYS A 100 -21.12 2.10 -9.22
C LYS A 100 -22.56 2.54 -9.36
N LYS A 101 -22.82 3.75 -8.87
CA LYS A 101 -24.11 4.43 -9.00
C LYS A 101 -24.14 5.37 -10.19
N TYR A 102 -25.25 5.37 -10.89
CA TYR A 102 -25.55 6.26 -12.00
C TYR A 102 -26.86 6.99 -11.67
N LEU A 103 -26.82 8.32 -11.51
CA LEU A 103 -27.96 9.12 -11.04
C LEU A 103 -28.62 8.51 -9.79
N SER A 104 -27.79 8.12 -8.80
CA SER A 104 -28.20 7.44 -7.55
C SER A 104 -28.79 6.03 -7.70
N VAL A 105 -28.80 5.46 -8.90
CA VAL A 105 -29.22 4.06 -9.15
C VAL A 105 -28.00 3.15 -9.16
N ASP A 106 -28.02 2.08 -8.37
CA ASP A 106 -27.01 1.02 -8.44
C ASP A 106 -27.07 0.33 -9.81
N TRP A 107 -25.96 0.40 -10.55
CA TRP A 107 -25.95 0.01 -11.95
C TRP A 107 -24.93 -1.08 -12.25
N ARG A 108 -23.71 -0.93 -11.77
CA ARG A 108 -22.63 -1.87 -12.03
C ARG A 108 -22.11 -2.41 -10.71
N TYR A 109 -22.50 -3.64 -10.43
CA TYR A 109 -22.26 -4.33 -9.18
C TYR A 109 -20.90 -5.04 -9.20
N ASN A 110 -20.25 -5.10 -8.05
CA ASN A 110 -18.92 -5.69 -7.92
C ASN A 110 -18.91 -6.70 -6.77
N TYR A 111 -19.08 -7.98 -7.12
CA TYR A 111 -18.95 -9.07 -6.15
C TYR A 111 -17.46 -9.33 -5.92
N ASN A 112 -16.89 -8.76 -4.87
CA ASN A 112 -15.53 -9.06 -4.45
C ASN A 112 -15.53 -10.25 -3.49
N PHE A 113 -14.53 -11.11 -3.60
CA PHE A 113 -14.53 -12.35 -2.84
C PHE A 113 -13.14 -12.80 -2.41
N GLU A 114 -13.13 -13.61 -1.36
CA GLU A 114 -12.01 -14.38 -0.86
C GLU A 114 -12.37 -15.87 -0.90
N LEU A 115 -11.44 -16.67 -1.41
CA LEU A 115 -11.52 -18.12 -1.44
C LEU A 115 -10.30 -18.68 -0.72
N ILE A 116 -10.55 -19.61 0.18
CA ILE A 116 -9.53 -20.39 0.87
C ILE A 116 -9.83 -21.85 0.58
N VAL A 117 -8.94 -22.51 -0.15
CA VAL A 117 -9.11 -23.91 -0.55
C VAL A 117 -7.93 -24.72 -0.04
N PRO A 118 -8.14 -25.75 0.80
CA PRO A 118 -7.08 -26.64 1.25
C PRO A 118 -6.30 -27.21 0.08
N LEU A 119 -4.97 -27.16 0.19
CA LEU A 119 -4.06 -27.75 -0.78
C LEU A 119 -4.31 -29.26 -0.85
N CYS A 120 -4.05 -29.85 -1.99
CA CYS A 120 -4.27 -31.27 -2.22
C CYS A 120 -3.02 -32.05 -1.82
N GLU A 121 -3.19 -33.15 -1.07
CA GLU A 121 -2.08 -34.08 -0.79
C GLU A 121 -1.56 -34.68 -2.09
N ASN A 122 -2.47 -35.14 -2.95
CA ASN A 122 -2.20 -35.68 -4.29
C ASN A 122 -2.62 -34.68 -5.39
N GLU A 123 -2.67 -35.15 -6.63
CA GLU A 123 -3.16 -34.37 -7.76
C GLU A 123 -4.66 -34.05 -7.64
N CYS A 124 -5.04 -32.82 -7.97
CA CYS A 124 -6.43 -32.41 -7.97
C CYS A 124 -6.71 -31.35 -9.03
N GLU A 125 -7.97 -31.27 -9.42
CA GLU A 125 -8.50 -30.23 -10.31
C GLU A 125 -9.58 -29.43 -9.59
N MET A 126 -9.47 -28.11 -9.66
CA MET A 126 -10.40 -27.17 -9.07
C MET A 126 -11.08 -26.38 -10.18
N MET A 127 -12.41 -26.24 -10.10
CA MET A 127 -13.20 -25.48 -11.06
C MET A 127 -14.00 -24.39 -10.35
N PHE A 128 -14.00 -23.19 -10.92
CA PHE A 128 -14.87 -22.13 -10.44
C PHE A 128 -16.30 -22.38 -10.90
N GLN A 129 -17.26 -22.09 -10.01
CA GLN A 129 -18.68 -22.05 -10.35
C GLN A 129 -19.29 -20.77 -9.81
N VAL A 130 -20.02 -20.06 -10.67
CA VAL A 130 -20.83 -18.90 -10.30
C VAL A 130 -22.29 -19.32 -10.37
N THR A 131 -23.06 -19.00 -9.33
CA THR A 131 -24.50 -19.25 -9.26
C THR A 131 -25.22 -17.93 -9.12
N TYR A 132 -26.19 -17.69 -10.00
CA TYR A 132 -27.20 -16.65 -9.82
C TYR A 132 -28.42 -17.27 -9.15
N ASP A 133 -28.88 -16.67 -8.06
CA ASP A 133 -30.07 -17.09 -7.35
C ASP A 133 -30.80 -15.87 -6.77
N ASN A 134 -32.03 -15.61 -7.24
CA ASN A 134 -32.89 -14.55 -6.73
C ASN A 134 -34.18 -15.08 -6.08
N GLY A 135 -34.20 -16.36 -5.70
CA GLY A 135 -35.35 -17.08 -5.14
C GLY A 135 -36.34 -17.60 -6.19
N ASN A 136 -36.43 -16.98 -7.37
CA ASN A 136 -37.31 -17.42 -8.47
C ASN A 136 -36.54 -18.13 -9.60
N VAL A 137 -35.30 -17.70 -9.82
CA VAL A 137 -34.41 -18.16 -10.88
C VAL A 137 -33.09 -18.56 -10.25
N GLN A 138 -32.70 -19.82 -10.43
CA GLN A 138 -31.39 -20.32 -10.05
C GLN A 138 -30.66 -20.89 -11.27
N ARG A 139 -29.46 -20.41 -11.56
CA ARG A 139 -28.60 -20.91 -12.65
C ARG A 139 -27.14 -20.88 -12.25
N SER A 140 -26.43 -21.98 -12.50
CA SER A 140 -25.00 -22.10 -12.26
C SER A 140 -24.23 -22.29 -13.56
N PHE A 141 -23.05 -21.69 -13.66
CA PHE A 141 -22.16 -21.82 -14.81
C PHE A 141 -20.69 -21.76 -14.37
N ASN A 142 -19.80 -22.24 -15.22
CA ASN A 142 -18.36 -22.19 -14.99
C ASN A 142 -17.80 -20.96 -15.71
N PRO A 143 -17.35 -19.91 -15.01
CA PRO A 143 -16.87 -18.68 -15.65
C PRO A 143 -15.50 -18.90 -16.29
N ASN A 144 -15.20 -18.06 -17.29
CA ASN A 144 -13.81 -17.85 -17.70
C ASN A 144 -13.08 -17.02 -16.66
N VAL A 145 -11.83 -17.36 -16.37
CA VAL A 145 -10.97 -16.77 -15.36
C VAL A 145 -9.90 -15.92 -16.03
N THR A 146 -9.61 -14.76 -15.44
CA THR A 146 -8.54 -13.87 -15.86
C THR A 146 -7.68 -13.47 -14.67
N TYR A 147 -6.39 -13.71 -14.78
CA TYR A 147 -5.41 -13.28 -13.79
C TYR A 147 -4.98 -11.86 -14.11
N LYS A 148 -5.16 -10.94 -13.15
CA LYS A 148 -4.84 -9.53 -13.37
C LYS A 148 -3.34 -9.30 -13.43
N LYS A 149 -2.91 -8.19 -14.05
CA LYS A 149 -1.49 -7.85 -14.24
C LYS A 149 -0.67 -7.87 -12.93
N ASN A 150 -1.28 -7.47 -11.81
CA ASN A 150 -0.61 -7.43 -10.51
C ASN A 150 -0.15 -8.81 -10.02
N THR A 151 -0.83 -9.88 -10.43
CA THR A 151 -0.40 -11.26 -10.13
C THR A 151 0.93 -11.62 -10.80
N GLY A 152 1.28 -10.97 -11.92
CA GLY A 152 2.37 -11.44 -12.79
C GLY A 152 2.09 -12.77 -13.50
N LEU A 153 0.89 -13.35 -13.34
CA LEU A 153 0.48 -14.66 -13.88
C LEU A 153 -0.48 -14.51 -15.08
N ASN A 154 -0.59 -13.30 -15.62
CA ASN A 154 -1.42 -12.98 -16.79
C ASN A 154 -0.80 -13.43 -18.13
N TYR A 155 0.41 -14.00 -18.12
CA TYR A 155 1.11 -14.49 -19.29
C TYR A 155 1.72 -15.88 -19.09
N ILE A 156 2.38 -16.10 -17.95
CA ILE A 156 2.83 -17.41 -17.52
C ILE A 156 1.81 -17.91 -16.52
N HIS A 157 1.06 -18.92 -16.92
CA HIS A 157 -0.09 -19.42 -16.18
C HIS A 157 0.26 -20.66 -15.36
N ASN A 158 1.47 -20.71 -14.83
CA ASN A 158 1.85 -21.69 -13.83
C ASN A 158 2.75 -21.03 -12.80
N PHE A 159 2.86 -21.61 -11.62
CA PHE A 159 3.86 -21.26 -10.63
C PHE A 159 4.15 -22.47 -9.74
N ILE A 160 5.27 -22.43 -9.03
CA ILE A 160 5.71 -23.52 -8.16
C ILE A 160 5.93 -22.96 -6.76
N GLN A 161 5.20 -23.51 -5.79
CA GLN A 161 5.27 -23.13 -4.39
C GLN A 161 5.00 -24.38 -3.52
N ASP A 162 5.69 -24.51 -2.39
CA ASP A 162 5.53 -25.62 -1.43
C ASP A 162 5.61 -27.02 -2.06
N ASN A 163 6.54 -27.21 -3.00
CA ASN A 163 6.70 -28.44 -3.80
C ASN A 163 5.45 -28.86 -4.60
N LYS A 164 4.52 -27.94 -4.85
CA LYS A 164 3.39 -28.14 -5.76
C LYS A 164 3.58 -27.30 -7.02
N VAL A 165 3.15 -27.84 -8.15
CA VAL A 165 2.97 -27.11 -9.40
C VAL A 165 1.51 -26.72 -9.49
N ILE A 166 1.24 -25.42 -9.60
CA ILE A 166 -0.09 -24.88 -9.83
C ILE A 166 -0.16 -24.45 -11.29
N ASN A 167 -0.98 -25.14 -12.08
CA ASN A 167 -1.29 -24.75 -13.45
C ASN A 167 -2.65 -24.06 -13.49
N LEU A 168 -2.66 -22.87 -14.07
CA LEU A 168 -3.79 -21.97 -14.15
C LEU A 168 -4.33 -21.99 -15.57
N ASP A 169 -5.54 -22.51 -15.77
CA ASP A 169 -6.24 -22.43 -17.05
C ASP A 169 -7.32 -21.33 -16.99
N LYS A 170 -8.00 -21.11 -18.11
CA LYS A 170 -9.13 -20.20 -18.25
C LYS A 170 -10.35 -20.62 -17.44
N SER A 171 -10.44 -21.83 -16.93
CA SER A 171 -11.61 -22.28 -16.16
C SER A 171 -11.26 -23.21 -15.00
N THR A 172 -10.05 -23.80 -15.00
CA THR A 172 -9.63 -24.76 -14.00
C THR A 172 -8.25 -24.43 -13.42
N ILE A 173 -8.02 -24.87 -12.19
CA ILE A 173 -6.73 -24.84 -11.52
C ILE A 173 -6.33 -26.29 -11.27
N LYS A 174 -5.17 -26.70 -11.79
CA LYS A 174 -4.63 -28.04 -11.60
C LYS A 174 -3.45 -27.98 -10.66
N VAL A 175 -3.50 -28.80 -9.61
CA VAL A 175 -2.44 -28.93 -8.62
C VAL A 175 -1.82 -30.31 -8.77
N SER A 176 -0.50 -30.37 -8.88
CA SER A 176 0.25 -31.63 -8.92
C SER A 176 1.57 -31.50 -8.15
N ASP A 177 2.22 -32.63 -7.90
CA ASP A 177 3.52 -32.63 -7.22
C ASP A 177 4.64 -32.09 -8.12
N SER A 178 5.51 -31.29 -7.51
CA SER A 178 6.71 -30.76 -8.16
C SER A 178 7.92 -31.64 -7.83
N SER A 179 8.51 -32.23 -8.86
CA SER A 179 9.85 -32.83 -8.79
C SER A 179 10.90 -31.89 -9.40
N LYS A 180 12.20 -32.15 -9.14
CA LYS A 180 13.30 -31.37 -9.76
C LYS A 180 13.22 -31.38 -11.29
N LEU A 181 12.88 -32.53 -11.88
CA LEU A 181 12.75 -32.67 -13.33
C LEU A 181 11.56 -31.89 -13.87
N ILE A 182 10.42 -31.92 -13.16
CA ILE A 182 9.22 -31.16 -13.53
C ILE A 182 9.51 -29.65 -13.45
N PHE A 183 10.17 -29.19 -12.38
CA PHE A 183 10.60 -27.80 -12.23
C PHE A 183 11.47 -27.33 -13.40
N ILE A 184 12.54 -28.09 -13.72
CA ILE A 184 13.46 -27.74 -14.81
C ILE A 184 12.71 -27.74 -16.16
N LYS A 185 11.87 -28.75 -16.41
CA LYS A 185 11.09 -28.85 -17.64
C LYS A 185 10.15 -27.64 -17.80
N ASN A 186 9.37 -27.33 -16.76
CA ASN A 186 8.45 -26.18 -16.76
C ASN A 186 9.18 -24.87 -17.03
N GLU A 187 10.36 -24.68 -16.43
CA GLU A 187 11.13 -23.47 -16.63
C GLU A 187 11.72 -23.37 -18.04
N ILE A 188 12.20 -24.48 -18.62
CA ILE A 188 12.65 -24.53 -20.03
C ILE A 188 11.48 -24.22 -20.97
N ASP A 189 10.29 -24.77 -20.72
CA ASP A 189 9.11 -24.52 -21.55
C ASP A 189 8.64 -23.06 -21.46
N ASN A 190 8.70 -22.46 -20.26
CA ASN A 190 8.46 -21.04 -20.05
C ASN A 190 9.48 -20.17 -20.80
N MET A 191 10.77 -20.51 -20.74
CA MET A 191 11.82 -19.81 -21.50
C MET A 191 11.63 -19.93 -23.02
N ARG A 192 11.25 -21.11 -23.54
CA ARG A 192 10.92 -21.31 -24.96
C ARG A 192 9.74 -20.43 -25.39
N LYS A 193 8.69 -20.35 -24.57
CA LYS A 193 7.53 -19.47 -24.80
C LYS A 193 7.97 -18.00 -24.87
N ILE A 194 8.77 -17.53 -23.90
CA ILE A 194 9.34 -16.17 -23.88
C ILE A 194 10.15 -15.87 -25.15
N PHE A 195 10.98 -16.82 -25.58
CA PHE A 195 11.79 -16.67 -26.80
C PHE A 195 10.94 -16.61 -28.08
N LYS A 196 9.87 -17.41 -28.15
CA LYS A 196 8.95 -17.44 -29.30
C LYS A 196 8.14 -16.14 -29.41
N ASP A 197 7.56 -15.68 -28.31
CA ASP A 197 6.65 -14.53 -28.30
C ASP A 197 7.38 -13.18 -28.37
N LYS A 198 8.68 -13.15 -28.01
CA LYS A 198 9.56 -11.97 -28.09
C LYS A 198 8.97 -10.68 -27.49
N LYS A 199 8.23 -10.81 -26.40
CA LYS A 199 7.70 -9.65 -25.66
C LYS A 199 8.82 -8.70 -25.22
N GLU A 200 8.50 -7.43 -25.01
CA GLU A 200 9.47 -6.47 -24.50
C GLU A 200 10.16 -6.99 -23.22
N GLY A 201 11.48 -6.88 -23.14
CA GLY A 201 12.27 -7.43 -22.02
C GLY A 201 12.65 -8.91 -22.15
N TYR A 202 12.28 -9.62 -23.22
CA TYR A 202 12.52 -11.08 -23.33
C TYR A 202 14.00 -11.48 -23.20
N LYS A 203 14.95 -10.71 -23.75
CA LYS A 203 16.39 -11.03 -23.68
C LYS A 203 16.90 -11.01 -22.23
N ASP A 204 16.51 -10.00 -21.47
CA ASP A 204 16.84 -9.87 -20.05
C ASP A 204 16.16 -10.98 -19.24
N ALA A 205 14.90 -11.30 -19.55
CA ALA A 205 14.19 -12.42 -18.93
C ALA A 205 14.88 -13.76 -19.16
N LEU A 206 15.31 -14.07 -20.39
CA LEU A 206 16.04 -15.30 -20.67
C LEU A 206 17.38 -15.37 -19.93
N LEU A 207 18.11 -14.25 -19.84
CA LEU A 207 19.37 -14.18 -19.10
C LEU A 207 19.15 -14.43 -17.59
N VAL A 208 18.22 -13.69 -16.98
CA VAL A 208 17.91 -13.78 -15.54
C VAL A 208 17.37 -15.17 -15.19
N ARG A 209 16.48 -15.75 -16.02
CA ARG A 209 15.92 -17.09 -15.82
C ARG A 209 16.98 -18.19 -15.98
N GLY A 210 17.91 -18.04 -16.93
CA GLY A 210 19.06 -18.92 -17.06
C GLY A 210 19.96 -18.89 -15.81
N ILE A 211 20.27 -17.70 -15.29
CA ILE A 211 21.05 -17.56 -14.04
C ILE A 211 20.26 -18.10 -12.84
N TYR A 212 18.96 -17.86 -12.79
CA TYR A 212 18.07 -18.42 -11.76
C TYR A 212 18.19 -19.95 -11.76
N LEU A 213 18.04 -20.63 -12.89
CA LEU A 213 18.20 -22.08 -13.01
C LEU A 213 19.59 -22.56 -12.56
N LEU A 214 20.67 -21.90 -13.00
CA LEU A 214 22.04 -22.27 -12.65
C LEU A 214 22.32 -22.12 -11.14
N THR A 215 21.75 -21.09 -10.51
CA THR A 215 21.96 -20.78 -9.09
C THR A 215 20.98 -21.51 -8.16
N HIS A 216 19.92 -22.10 -8.70
CA HIS A 216 18.84 -22.75 -7.94
C HIS A 216 19.31 -23.80 -6.93
N PRO A 217 20.24 -24.71 -7.24
CA PRO A 217 20.69 -25.71 -6.28
C PRO A 217 21.29 -25.11 -5.00
N ILE A 218 21.90 -23.92 -5.10
CA ILE A 218 22.61 -23.24 -4.02
C ILE A 218 21.71 -22.24 -3.30
N MET A 219 20.89 -21.50 -4.05
CA MET A 219 20.13 -20.36 -3.53
C MET A 219 18.79 -20.73 -2.91
N LYS A 220 18.15 -21.81 -3.36
CA LYS A 220 16.78 -22.18 -2.96
C LYS A 220 16.56 -22.36 -1.45
N ASN A 221 17.62 -22.73 -0.72
CA ASN A 221 17.55 -23.00 0.72
C ASN A 221 18.02 -21.79 1.57
N LYS A 222 18.48 -20.70 0.94
CA LYS A 222 18.96 -19.53 1.66
C LYS A 222 17.79 -18.70 2.16
N LYS A 223 17.83 -18.28 3.42
CA LYS A 223 16.94 -17.23 3.95
C LYS A 223 17.48 -15.88 3.50
N ILE A 224 16.70 -15.13 2.73
CA ILE A 224 17.04 -13.85 2.11
C ILE A 224 15.93 -12.86 2.40
N TRP A 225 16.28 -11.74 3.03
CA TRP A 225 15.40 -10.60 3.28
C TRP A 225 15.89 -9.40 2.48
N LEU A 226 14.97 -8.73 1.79
CA LEU A 226 15.23 -7.49 1.07
C LEU A 226 14.54 -6.34 1.80
N LEU A 227 15.32 -5.31 2.13
CA LEU A 227 14.86 -4.11 2.81
C LEU A 227 15.02 -2.90 1.90
N ASN A 228 14.04 -2.00 1.88
CA ASN A 228 14.15 -0.73 1.17
C ASN A 228 13.15 0.32 1.70
N ASP A 229 13.59 1.58 1.69
CA ASP A 229 12.71 2.75 1.74
C ASP A 229 12.38 3.18 0.30
N ARG A 230 12.59 4.46 -0.05
CA ARG A 230 12.56 4.93 -1.44
C ARG A 230 13.90 4.62 -2.13
N LEU A 231 13.95 4.84 -3.44
CA LEU A 231 15.18 4.64 -4.21
C LEU A 231 16.17 5.81 -4.10
N ASP A 232 15.66 6.98 -3.73
CA ASP A 232 16.37 8.26 -3.66
C ASP A 232 16.76 8.65 -2.24
N SER A 233 16.34 7.90 -1.22
CA SER A 233 16.57 8.21 0.20
C SER A 233 16.53 6.94 1.06
N SER A 234 17.25 6.96 2.18
CA SER A 234 17.28 5.88 3.17
C SER A 234 17.16 6.41 4.61
N ASP A 235 16.05 7.06 4.91
CA ASP A 235 15.81 7.75 6.19
C ASP A 235 14.50 7.34 6.88
N ASP A 236 13.93 6.18 6.53
CA ASP A 236 12.65 5.71 7.05
C ASP A 236 12.76 4.34 7.75
N ASN A 237 11.63 3.75 8.13
CA ASN A 237 11.55 2.57 8.98
C ASN A 237 12.42 1.39 8.52
N ALA A 238 12.58 1.16 7.22
CA ALA A 238 13.37 0.04 6.71
C ALA A 238 14.87 0.26 6.94
N LYS A 239 15.37 1.50 6.82
CA LYS A 239 16.76 1.82 7.16
C LYS A 239 17.05 1.56 8.64
N HIS A 240 16.20 2.08 9.53
CA HIS A 240 16.40 1.93 10.98
C HIS A 240 16.34 0.46 11.39
N LEU A 241 15.38 -0.28 10.83
CA LEU A 241 15.31 -1.71 11.04
C LEU A 241 16.56 -2.41 10.50
N PHE A 242 17.03 -2.08 9.29
CA PHE A 242 18.23 -2.65 8.68
C PHE A 242 19.47 -2.50 9.58
N ASP A 243 19.72 -1.30 10.10
CA ASP A 243 20.86 -1.00 10.97
C ASP A 243 20.84 -1.83 12.26
N TYR A 244 19.63 -2.16 12.76
CA TYR A 244 19.45 -3.04 13.90
C TYR A 244 19.64 -4.52 13.53
N ILE A 245 18.98 -5.00 12.47
CA ILE A 245 18.95 -6.43 12.14
C ILE A 245 20.24 -6.96 11.52
N ILE A 246 21.02 -6.11 10.85
CA ILE A 246 22.27 -6.52 10.22
C ILE A 246 23.33 -6.91 11.27
N LYS A 247 23.20 -6.40 12.50
CA LYS A 247 24.06 -6.69 13.65
C LYS A 247 23.66 -7.97 14.39
N GLN A 248 22.52 -8.58 14.04
CA GLN A 248 22.01 -9.77 14.71
C GLN A 248 22.62 -11.03 14.11
N GLU A 249 23.12 -11.91 14.98
CA GLU A 249 23.61 -13.24 14.59
C GLU A 249 22.44 -14.18 14.32
N ASP A 250 22.16 -14.41 13.03
CA ASP A 250 21.21 -15.40 12.57
C ASP A 250 21.64 -15.95 11.20
N ASN A 251 20.95 -16.99 10.72
CA ASN A 251 21.22 -17.60 9.42
C ASN A 251 20.40 -16.92 8.29
N ILE A 252 20.22 -15.60 8.34
CA ILE A 252 19.42 -14.82 7.38
C ILE A 252 20.32 -13.84 6.64
N ASN A 253 20.29 -13.93 5.31
CA ASN A 253 21.01 -13.03 4.42
C ASN A 253 20.16 -11.75 4.20
N LYS A 254 20.49 -10.70 4.93
CA LYS A 254 19.76 -9.42 4.89
C LYS A 254 20.44 -8.49 3.88
N TYR A 255 19.68 -7.86 3.01
CA TYR A 255 20.21 -6.89 2.04
C TYR A 255 19.36 -5.63 2.03
N TYR A 256 20.03 -4.48 1.90
CA TYR A 256 19.35 -3.20 1.70
C TYR A 256 19.45 -2.78 0.23
N VAL A 257 18.32 -2.47 -0.39
CA VAL A 257 18.21 -2.11 -1.80
C VAL A 257 17.95 -0.61 -1.91
N ILE A 258 18.76 0.07 -2.71
CA ILE A 258 18.67 1.52 -2.94
C ILE A 258 19.13 1.88 -4.36
N GLY A 259 18.69 3.03 -4.89
CA GLY A 259 19.13 3.54 -6.18
C GLY A 259 20.65 3.75 -6.20
N LYS A 260 21.32 3.32 -7.27
CA LYS A 260 22.78 3.45 -7.41
C LYS A 260 23.24 4.92 -7.40
N ASP A 261 22.38 5.81 -7.89
CA ASP A 261 22.66 7.22 -8.07
C ASP A 261 22.28 8.07 -6.84
N CYS A 262 21.67 7.46 -5.82
CA CYS A 262 21.40 8.09 -4.53
C CYS A 262 22.73 8.27 -3.76
N ASP A 263 22.91 9.41 -3.09
CA ASP A 263 24.12 9.67 -2.31
C ASP A 263 24.28 8.71 -1.13
N ASP A 264 23.17 8.31 -0.51
CA ASP A 264 23.14 7.33 0.57
C ASP A 264 23.71 5.97 0.13
N TYR A 265 23.58 5.58 -1.15
CA TYR A 265 24.15 4.33 -1.64
C TYR A 265 25.67 4.27 -1.43
N LYS A 266 26.37 5.39 -1.68
CA LYS A 266 27.83 5.46 -1.50
C LYS A 266 28.20 5.43 -0.03
N ILE A 267 27.43 6.12 0.82
CA ILE A 267 27.65 6.18 2.27
C ILE A 267 27.44 4.79 2.89
N MET A 268 26.27 4.18 2.68
CA MET A 268 25.93 2.88 3.23
C MET A 268 26.86 1.77 2.73
N LYS A 269 27.34 1.83 1.48
CA LYS A 269 28.25 0.81 0.93
C LYS A 269 29.64 0.83 1.56
N LYS A 270 30.07 1.96 2.14
CA LYS A 270 31.31 2.02 2.94
C LYS A 270 31.14 1.29 4.27
N GLU A 271 29.95 1.34 4.85
CA GLU A 271 29.64 0.75 6.15
C GLU A 271 29.23 -0.72 6.06
N TYR A 272 28.45 -1.09 5.03
CA TYR A 272 27.84 -2.40 4.88
C TYR A 272 28.16 -3.05 3.54
N LYS A 273 28.55 -4.33 3.55
CA LYS A 273 28.73 -5.15 2.34
C LYS A 273 27.40 -5.58 1.70
N ASN A 274 26.30 -5.42 2.43
CA ASN A 274 24.99 -5.95 2.11
C ASN A 274 24.10 -4.96 1.32
N ILE A 275 24.69 -3.86 0.85
CA ILE A 275 23.99 -2.88 0.02
C ILE A 275 23.96 -3.37 -1.44
N VAL A 276 22.77 -3.31 -2.04
CA VAL A 276 22.52 -3.79 -3.41
C VAL A 276 21.90 -2.67 -4.23
N ALA A 277 22.50 -2.37 -5.38
CA ALA A 277 21.95 -1.39 -6.31
C ALA A 277 20.63 -1.89 -6.91
N TYR A 278 19.60 -1.05 -6.85
CA TYR A 278 18.30 -1.30 -7.48
C TYR A 278 18.44 -1.61 -8.97
N GLY A 279 17.60 -2.52 -9.47
CA GLY A 279 17.64 -3.02 -10.85
C GLY A 279 18.90 -3.79 -11.29
N SER A 280 19.93 -3.95 -10.44
CA SER A 280 21.13 -4.72 -10.79
C SER A 280 20.82 -6.22 -10.95
N LEU A 281 21.69 -6.96 -11.66
CA LEU A 281 21.54 -8.40 -11.81
C LEU A 281 21.50 -9.12 -10.44
N LYS A 282 22.33 -8.68 -9.49
CA LYS A 282 22.31 -9.17 -8.10
C LYS A 282 20.93 -8.93 -7.46
N HIS A 283 20.36 -7.74 -7.62
CA HIS A 283 19.02 -7.45 -7.10
C HIS A 283 17.96 -8.36 -7.72
N LYS A 284 17.94 -8.51 -9.05
CA LYS A 284 16.97 -9.38 -9.75
C LYS A 284 17.02 -10.82 -9.23
N ILE A 285 18.21 -11.38 -9.07
CA ILE A 285 18.36 -12.76 -8.57
C ILE A 285 17.95 -12.86 -7.10
N LEU A 286 18.39 -11.94 -6.24
CA LEU A 286 17.95 -11.94 -4.84
C LEU A 286 16.44 -11.80 -4.72
N PHE A 287 15.81 -10.96 -5.56
CA PHE A 287 14.37 -10.79 -5.60
C PHE A 287 13.62 -12.08 -5.96
N LEU A 288 14.16 -12.91 -6.86
CA LEU A 288 13.53 -14.21 -7.17
C LEU A 288 13.67 -15.27 -6.06
N TYR A 289 14.64 -15.11 -5.15
CA TYR A 289 14.89 -16.07 -4.06
C TYR A 289 14.46 -15.60 -2.67
N ASN A 290 14.06 -14.33 -2.54
CA ASN A 290 13.74 -13.76 -1.23
C ASN A 290 12.45 -14.34 -0.65
N GLN A 291 12.39 -14.49 0.68
CA GLN A 291 11.13 -14.79 1.37
C GLN A 291 10.37 -13.52 1.76
N LYS A 292 11.10 -12.45 2.07
CA LYS A 292 10.53 -11.22 2.63
C LYS A 292 11.03 -9.99 1.90
N ILE A 293 10.08 -9.21 1.38
CA ILE A 293 10.28 -7.82 0.97
C ILE A 293 9.77 -6.96 2.11
N ILE A 294 10.65 -6.26 2.81
CA ILE A 294 10.35 -5.44 3.96
C ILE A 294 10.55 -3.98 3.56
N SER A 295 9.47 -3.20 3.48
CA SER A 295 9.57 -1.83 2.95
C SER A 295 8.68 -0.84 3.69
N SER A 296 9.14 0.40 3.79
CA SER A 296 8.35 1.53 4.30
C SER A 296 7.36 2.08 3.27
N PHE A 297 7.38 1.57 2.03
CA PHE A 297 6.53 2.01 0.91
C PHE A 297 5.93 0.83 0.12
N LEU A 298 4.66 0.95 -0.28
CA LEU A 298 3.98 -0.06 -1.10
C LEU A 298 4.20 0.09 -2.61
N ASN A 299 4.83 1.17 -3.07
CA ASN A 299 5.00 1.37 -4.50
C ASN A 299 5.97 0.32 -5.08
N PHE A 300 5.46 -0.52 -6.00
CA PHE A 300 6.25 -1.55 -6.66
C PHE A 300 7.51 -1.00 -7.34
N THR A 301 7.52 0.26 -7.75
CA THR A 301 8.70 0.90 -8.36
C THR A 301 9.89 0.99 -7.41
N TYR A 302 9.70 0.91 -6.10
CA TYR A 302 10.77 1.02 -5.12
C TYR A 302 11.42 -0.33 -4.78
N HIS A 303 10.69 -1.43 -4.90
CA HIS A 303 11.18 -2.75 -4.48
C HIS A 303 11.19 -3.81 -5.58
N ASN A 304 10.39 -3.71 -6.65
CA ASN A 304 10.29 -4.72 -7.69
C ASN A 304 11.17 -4.39 -8.92
N PRO A 305 12.31 -5.08 -9.14
CA PRO A 305 13.22 -4.75 -10.24
C PRO A 305 12.66 -5.05 -11.63
N PHE A 306 11.51 -5.73 -11.72
CA PHE A 306 10.80 -6.04 -12.96
C PHE A 306 9.68 -5.03 -13.26
N PHE A 307 9.57 -3.96 -12.48
CA PHE A 307 8.68 -2.83 -12.71
C PHE A 307 9.50 -1.54 -12.73
N LYS A 308 9.97 -1.12 -13.91
CA LYS A 308 10.94 -0.02 -14.07
C LYS A 308 10.45 1.03 -15.07
N GLN A 309 10.52 2.32 -14.69
CA GLN A 309 10.19 3.45 -15.58
C GLN A 309 8.84 3.26 -16.28
N GLU A 310 7.81 2.91 -15.52
CA GLU A 310 6.45 2.63 -16.01
C GLU A 310 6.32 1.42 -16.96
N LYS A 311 7.40 0.67 -17.20
CA LYS A 311 7.36 -0.60 -17.92
C LYS A 311 7.19 -1.76 -16.96
N ASP A 312 6.16 -2.56 -17.21
CA ASP A 312 5.77 -3.70 -16.40
C ASP A 312 6.23 -5.02 -17.05
N TYR A 313 7.33 -5.57 -16.53
CA TYR A 313 7.87 -6.86 -16.95
C TYR A 313 7.47 -8.00 -16.01
N ARG A 314 6.64 -7.75 -14.99
CA ARG A 314 6.27 -8.77 -13.97
C ARG A 314 5.68 -10.03 -14.59
N GLN A 315 4.94 -9.88 -15.69
CA GLN A 315 4.38 -11.00 -16.45
C GLN A 315 5.44 -12.02 -16.95
N LEU A 316 6.72 -11.62 -17.05
CA LEU A 316 7.84 -12.46 -17.46
C LEU A 316 8.54 -13.15 -16.29
N TYR A 317 8.13 -12.91 -15.05
CA TYR A 317 8.79 -13.41 -13.85
C TYR A 317 7.83 -13.84 -12.73
N GLY A 318 6.54 -13.49 -12.81
CA GLY A 318 5.58 -13.69 -11.72
C GLY A 318 5.49 -15.13 -11.20
N ASN A 319 5.70 -16.11 -12.08
CA ASN A 319 5.74 -17.53 -11.72
C ASN A 319 6.90 -17.96 -10.81
N LEU A 320 7.89 -17.09 -10.63
CA LEU A 320 9.09 -17.32 -9.82
C LEU A 320 9.10 -16.47 -8.55
N VAL A 321 8.14 -15.57 -8.36
CA VAL A 321 8.10 -14.65 -7.22
C VAL A 321 7.22 -15.25 -6.14
N ASN A 322 7.85 -15.79 -5.09
CA ASN A 322 7.17 -16.38 -3.93
C ASN A 322 7.28 -15.53 -2.66
N SER A 323 7.78 -14.30 -2.79
CA SER A 323 8.05 -13.40 -1.67
C SER A 323 6.78 -12.77 -1.12
N SER A 324 6.72 -12.65 0.20
CA SER A 324 5.69 -11.86 0.89
C SER A 324 6.15 -10.44 1.17
N ILE A 325 5.21 -9.47 1.13
CA ILE A 325 5.50 -8.05 1.40
C ILE A 325 5.14 -7.71 2.85
N TYR A 326 6.06 -7.04 3.54
CA TYR A 326 5.98 -6.59 4.92
C TYR A 326 6.07 -5.07 4.93
N PHE A 327 4.96 -4.40 5.20
CA PHE A 327 4.84 -2.96 5.09
C PHE A 327 5.09 -2.29 6.44
N LEU A 328 6.21 -1.56 6.53
CA LEU A 328 6.62 -0.85 7.74
C LEU A 328 5.94 0.51 7.92
N GLN A 329 5.17 0.96 6.92
CA GLN A 329 4.60 2.31 6.78
C GLN A 329 5.67 3.43 6.74
N HIS A 330 5.23 4.62 6.30
CA HIS A 330 6.02 5.86 6.27
C HIS A 330 5.37 6.98 7.11
N GLY A 331 4.38 6.64 7.93
CA GLY A 331 3.64 7.55 8.79
C GLY A 331 2.39 6.87 9.34
N VAL A 332 1.82 7.43 10.41
CA VAL A 332 0.60 6.90 11.02
C VAL A 332 -0.58 7.09 10.06
N THR A 333 -1.30 6.00 9.80
CA THR A 333 -2.52 6.04 8.99
C THR A 333 -3.68 6.53 9.86
N ALA A 334 -3.90 7.85 9.88
CA ALA A 334 -5.01 8.48 10.61
C ALA A 334 -6.32 8.58 9.80
N ARG A 335 -6.25 8.38 8.48
CA ARG A 335 -7.32 8.65 7.51
C ARG A 335 -7.34 7.62 6.39
N ASN A 336 -8.40 7.61 5.60
CA ASN A 336 -8.51 6.70 4.46
C ASN A 336 -7.38 6.94 3.44
N ALA A 337 -6.48 5.96 3.37
CA ALA A 337 -5.32 5.95 2.50
C ALA A 337 -5.55 5.00 1.32
N ASN A 338 -5.82 5.58 0.15
CA ASN A 338 -6.08 4.87 -1.10
C ASN A 338 -4.99 3.87 -1.56
N HIS A 339 -3.82 3.83 -0.92
CA HIS A 339 -2.73 2.90 -1.23
C HIS A 339 -2.84 1.55 -0.51
N PHE A 340 -3.65 1.41 0.55
CA PHE A 340 -3.89 0.16 1.29
C PHE A 340 -4.88 -0.79 0.60
N LYS A 341 -4.83 -0.88 -0.73
CA LYS A 341 -5.72 -1.76 -1.50
C LYS A 341 -5.30 -3.23 -1.34
N ARG A 342 -5.93 -3.98 -0.43
CA ARG A 342 -5.64 -5.42 -0.20
C ARG A 342 -5.68 -6.25 -1.50
N PHE A 343 -6.64 -5.96 -2.37
CA PHE A 343 -6.76 -6.62 -3.67
C PHE A 343 -5.59 -6.32 -4.63
N SER A 344 -4.77 -5.31 -4.38
CA SER A 344 -3.58 -5.00 -5.18
C SER A 344 -2.29 -5.41 -4.47
N ASN A 345 -2.29 -5.36 -3.14
CA ASN A 345 -1.14 -5.60 -2.28
C ASN A 345 -1.60 -6.54 -1.16
N GLU A 346 -1.38 -7.84 -1.32
CA GLU A 346 -1.58 -8.75 -0.20
C GLU A 346 -0.35 -8.71 0.69
N LEU A 347 -0.54 -8.17 1.89
CA LEU A 347 0.53 -7.89 2.84
C LEU A 347 0.54 -8.95 3.92
N SER A 348 1.74 -9.39 4.29
CA SER A 348 1.94 -10.27 5.45
C SER A 348 2.10 -9.49 6.75
N LEU A 349 2.48 -8.21 6.66
CA LEU A 349 2.58 -7.32 7.82
C LEU A 349 2.19 -5.91 7.40
N ILE A 350 1.43 -5.23 8.26
CA ILE A 350 1.29 -3.78 8.29
C ILE A 350 1.66 -3.33 9.70
N LEU A 351 2.69 -2.50 9.85
CA LEU A 351 3.03 -1.95 11.17
C LEU A 351 2.07 -0.87 11.59
N ALA A 352 1.59 -0.90 12.82
CA ALA A 352 0.83 0.20 13.43
C ALA A 352 1.52 0.67 14.72
N THR A 353 1.21 1.90 15.13
CA THR A 353 1.73 2.56 16.33
C THR A 353 0.75 2.50 17.51
N SER A 354 -0.55 2.38 17.21
CA SER A 354 -1.63 2.26 18.18
C SER A 354 -2.60 1.15 17.81
N ASP A 355 -3.32 0.62 18.80
CA ASP A 355 -4.38 -0.36 18.55
C ASP A 355 -5.57 0.26 17.78
N LYS A 356 -5.82 1.57 17.96
CA LYS A 356 -6.82 2.32 17.18
C LYS A 356 -6.46 2.41 15.70
N GLU A 357 -5.19 2.68 15.38
CA GLU A 357 -4.69 2.66 14.00
C GLU A 357 -4.86 1.28 13.38
N LYS A 358 -4.51 0.24 14.14
CA LYS A 358 -4.68 -1.15 13.71
C LYS A 358 -6.14 -1.46 13.37
N GLU A 359 -7.08 -1.17 14.28
CA GLU A 359 -8.52 -1.42 14.07
C GLU A 359 -9.02 -0.67 12.84
N PHE A 360 -8.65 0.61 12.69
CA PHE A 360 -9.01 1.38 11.51
C PHE A 360 -8.52 0.75 10.20
N ILE A 361 -7.26 0.29 10.16
CA ILE A 361 -6.68 -0.33 8.97
C ILE A 361 -7.40 -1.65 8.64
N ASP A 362 -7.57 -2.51 9.64
CA ASP A 362 -8.18 -3.83 9.47
C ASP A 362 -9.62 -3.70 8.96
N ASP A 363 -10.41 -2.82 9.57
CA ASP A 363 -11.82 -2.64 9.24
C ASP A 363 -12.02 -1.87 7.92
N THR A 364 -11.24 -0.81 7.67
CA THR A 364 -11.42 0.05 6.47
C THR A 364 -10.90 -0.61 5.19
N PHE A 365 -9.81 -1.37 5.28
CA PHE A 365 -9.14 -1.98 4.12
C PHE A 365 -9.33 -3.50 4.02
N ASN A 366 -10.09 -4.08 4.97
CA ASN A 366 -10.45 -5.49 5.02
C ASN A 366 -9.22 -6.42 5.04
N TYR A 367 -8.18 -6.02 5.77
CA TYR A 367 -7.05 -6.91 6.07
C TYR A 367 -7.40 -7.87 7.22
N PRO A 368 -6.86 -9.10 7.21
CA PRO A 368 -6.97 -9.99 8.36
C PRO A 368 -6.33 -9.37 9.61
N LYS A 369 -6.92 -9.64 10.79
CA LYS A 369 -6.48 -9.03 12.07
C LYS A 369 -5.04 -9.40 12.47
N GLU A 370 -4.51 -10.48 11.90
CA GLU A 370 -3.14 -10.93 12.05
C GLU A 370 -2.15 -10.24 11.10
N THR A 371 -2.62 -9.55 10.06
CA THR A 371 -1.75 -8.80 9.14
C THR A 371 -1.28 -7.49 9.78
N THR A 372 -2.18 -6.73 10.40
CA THR A 372 -1.81 -5.46 11.04
C THR A 372 -1.34 -5.68 12.47
N GLN A 373 -0.15 -5.19 12.79
CA GLN A 373 0.50 -5.44 14.08
C GLN A 373 0.95 -4.14 14.72
N THR A 374 0.46 -3.89 15.93
CA THR A 374 0.88 -2.75 16.74
C THR A 374 2.26 -3.03 17.32
N LEU A 375 3.32 -2.82 16.53
CA LEU A 375 4.72 -3.00 16.93
C LEU A 375 5.49 -1.68 16.91
N GLY A 376 4.82 -0.55 16.70
CA GLY A 376 5.45 0.75 16.57
C GLY A 376 6.40 0.85 15.37
N PHE A 377 6.93 2.05 15.14
CA PHE A 377 7.77 2.33 13.99
C PHE A 377 9.25 2.22 14.34
N PRO A 378 10.06 1.41 13.61
CA PRO A 378 11.50 1.32 13.80
C PRO A 378 12.23 2.67 13.90
N ARG A 379 11.81 3.68 13.13
CA ARG A 379 12.44 5.00 13.14
C ARG A 379 12.33 5.73 14.48
N TYR A 380 11.35 5.38 15.31
CA TYR A 380 11.17 5.96 16.64
C TYR A 380 12.25 5.56 17.66
N ASP A 381 13.01 4.49 17.43
CA ASP A 381 14.09 4.09 18.34
C ASP A 381 15.22 5.13 18.38
N ASN A 382 15.46 5.78 17.24
CA ASN A 382 16.48 6.82 17.10
C ASN A 382 15.92 8.24 17.20
N LEU A 383 14.60 8.39 17.39
CA LEU A 383 13.96 9.69 17.50
C LEU A 383 14.19 10.26 18.92
N THR A 384 15.08 11.26 18.99
CA THR A 384 15.54 11.91 20.21
C THR A 384 15.07 13.35 20.28
N ASP A 385 14.99 13.90 21.49
CA ASP A 385 14.78 15.33 21.65
C ASP A 385 16.14 16.01 21.75
N ASP A 386 16.53 16.69 20.67
CA ASP A 386 17.73 17.52 20.58
C ASP A 386 17.31 18.98 20.28
N SER A 387 16.21 19.43 20.90
CA SER A 387 15.54 20.71 20.65
C SER A 387 16.52 21.88 20.62
N LYS A 388 16.50 22.58 19.50
CA LYS A 388 17.09 23.91 19.30
C LYS A 388 15.96 24.94 19.34
N LYS A 389 16.33 26.22 19.39
CA LYS A 389 15.35 27.32 19.27
C LYS A 389 14.84 27.48 17.84
N GLU A 390 14.16 26.45 17.34
CA GLU A 390 13.61 26.39 15.99
C GLU A 390 12.12 26.07 16.07
N ILE A 391 11.31 26.84 15.34
CA ILE A 391 9.89 26.56 15.10
C ILE A 391 9.77 26.09 13.66
N ILE A 392 9.06 24.98 13.45
CA ILE A 392 8.95 24.35 12.14
C ILE A 392 7.52 24.50 11.65
N TYR A 393 7.37 25.03 10.43
CA TYR A 393 6.10 25.09 9.73
C TYR A 393 6.09 24.12 8.54
N MET A 394 5.14 23.16 8.57
CA MET A 394 5.03 22.05 7.61
C MET A 394 3.58 21.85 7.14
N PRO A 395 3.08 22.66 6.18
CA PRO A 395 1.74 22.49 5.65
C PRO A 395 1.62 21.27 4.73
N THR A 396 0.44 20.64 4.71
CA THR A 396 0.12 19.59 3.73
C THR A 396 -0.28 20.15 2.36
N TRP A 397 -0.10 19.35 1.30
CA TRP A 397 -0.48 19.74 -0.06
C TRP A 397 -1.98 19.59 -0.33
N ARG A 398 -2.55 20.54 -1.09
CA ARG A 398 -3.91 20.51 -1.62
C ARG A 398 -3.88 20.13 -3.10
N SER A 399 -4.17 18.87 -3.42
CA SER A 399 -4.02 18.34 -4.78
C SER A 399 -4.93 19.01 -5.81
N TYR A 400 -6.08 19.55 -5.39
CA TYR A 400 -6.96 20.30 -6.29
C TYR A 400 -6.34 21.63 -6.78
N LEU A 401 -5.28 22.13 -6.13
CA LEU A 401 -4.51 23.32 -6.54
C LEU A 401 -3.51 23.03 -7.66
N ASP A 402 -3.25 21.77 -7.99
CA ASP A 402 -2.28 21.35 -9.02
C ASP A 402 -2.83 21.44 -10.45
N LYS A 403 -3.43 22.58 -10.83
CA LYS A 403 -4.00 22.78 -12.17
C LYS A 403 -3.30 23.91 -12.91
N ASN A 404 -3.17 25.06 -12.27
CA ASN A 404 -2.37 26.18 -12.78
C ASN A 404 -1.84 27.02 -11.61
N GLU A 405 -0.80 27.81 -11.90
CA GLU A 405 -0.12 28.66 -10.92
C GLU A 405 -1.01 29.77 -10.36
N GLU A 406 -1.83 30.41 -11.20
CA GLU A 406 -2.72 31.49 -10.79
C GLU A 406 -3.77 31.04 -9.76
N MET A 407 -4.29 29.82 -9.90
CA MET A 407 -5.27 29.26 -8.97
C MET A 407 -4.62 28.94 -7.63
N PHE A 408 -3.36 28.50 -7.62
CA PHE A 408 -2.57 28.36 -6.39
C PHE A 408 -2.35 29.73 -5.74
N LYS A 409 -1.82 30.72 -6.47
CA LYS A 409 -1.51 32.07 -5.94
C LYS A 409 -2.75 32.81 -5.40
N ASN A 410 -3.91 32.61 -6.02
CA ASN A 410 -5.16 33.23 -5.57
C ASN A 410 -5.88 32.44 -4.46
N SER A 411 -5.42 31.23 -4.14
CA SER A 411 -6.03 30.37 -3.12
C SER A 411 -5.88 30.95 -1.72
N ASN A 412 -6.87 30.66 -0.87
CA ASN A 412 -6.80 30.99 0.56
C ASN A 412 -5.64 30.26 1.25
N PHE A 413 -5.33 29.05 0.80
CA PHE A 413 -4.18 28.27 1.26
C PHE A 413 -2.85 29.01 1.07
N PHE A 414 -2.56 29.49 -0.14
CA PHE A 414 -1.35 30.29 -0.40
C PHE A 414 -1.34 31.59 0.41
N LYS A 415 -2.45 32.34 0.40
CA LYS A 415 -2.55 33.63 1.12
C LYS A 415 -2.27 33.48 2.61
N SER A 416 -2.89 32.51 3.28
CA SER A 416 -2.69 32.28 4.71
C SER A 416 -1.27 31.82 5.06
N MET A 417 -0.62 31.05 4.18
CA MET A 417 0.80 30.72 4.35
C MET A 417 1.68 31.95 4.18
N ASN A 418 1.49 32.71 3.11
CA ASN A 418 2.30 33.88 2.81
C ASN A 418 2.15 34.98 3.89
N GLU A 419 0.94 35.16 4.43
CA GLU A 419 0.68 36.05 5.55
C GLU A 419 1.42 35.60 6.83
N LEU A 420 1.38 34.31 7.17
CA LEU A 420 2.07 33.78 8.34
C LEU A 420 3.59 33.91 8.24
N LEU A 421 4.15 33.58 7.07
CA LEU A 421 5.59 33.61 6.82
C LEU A 421 6.17 35.04 6.81
N ASN A 422 5.31 36.06 6.71
CA ASN A 422 5.69 37.48 6.73
C ASN A 422 5.12 38.25 7.92
N ASP A 423 4.57 37.55 8.90
CA ASP A 423 3.92 38.20 10.03
C ASP A 423 4.96 38.89 10.94
N LYS A 424 4.95 40.23 10.94
CA LYS A 424 5.93 41.04 11.68
C LYS A 424 5.89 40.81 13.19
N LYS A 425 4.70 40.50 13.74
CA LYS A 425 4.54 40.24 15.18
C LYS A 425 5.18 38.89 15.55
N LEU A 426 4.97 37.87 14.71
CA LEU A 426 5.64 36.58 14.85
C LEU A 426 7.15 36.72 14.70
N LEU A 427 7.64 37.27 13.60
CA LEU A 427 9.09 37.34 13.33
C LEU A 427 9.81 38.16 14.42
N GLY A 428 9.25 39.30 14.84
CA GLY A 428 9.81 40.10 15.93
C GLY A 428 9.78 39.38 17.30
N LEU A 429 8.77 38.55 17.55
CA LEU A 429 8.75 37.68 18.74
C LEU A 429 9.86 36.63 18.69
N LEU A 430 10.06 35.99 17.53
CA LEU A 430 11.09 34.95 17.39
C LEU A 430 12.49 35.53 17.55
N ASP A 431 12.79 36.64 16.87
CA ASP A 431 14.08 37.34 16.97
C ASP A 431 14.40 37.72 18.43
N LYS A 432 13.43 38.36 19.12
CA LYS A 432 13.57 38.75 20.52
C LYS A 432 13.96 37.59 21.45
N HIS A 433 13.48 36.38 21.17
CA HIS A 433 13.73 35.19 22.00
C HIS A 433 14.82 34.27 21.44
N GLY A 434 15.43 34.65 20.30
CA GLY A 434 16.48 33.89 19.61
C GLY A 434 15.96 32.61 18.95
N TYR A 435 14.71 32.60 18.49
CA TYR A 435 14.11 31.50 17.72
C TYR A 435 14.19 31.78 16.23
N THR A 436 14.27 30.72 15.43
CA THR A 436 14.17 30.79 13.96
C THR A 436 12.91 30.07 13.46
N LEU A 437 12.22 30.66 12.49
CA LEU A 437 11.14 29.98 11.76
C LEU A 437 11.72 29.22 10.57
N LYS A 438 11.53 27.91 10.56
CA LYS A 438 11.86 27.02 9.43
C LYS A 438 10.59 26.66 8.67
N PHE A 439 10.54 26.97 7.38
CA PHE A 439 9.49 26.54 6.48
C PHE A 439 9.94 25.31 5.68
N LYS A 440 9.27 24.18 5.90
CA LYS A 440 9.52 22.93 5.15
C LYS A 440 8.30 22.64 4.26
N PRO A 441 8.31 23.12 3.00
CA PRO A 441 7.22 22.86 2.08
C PRO A 441 7.10 21.37 1.78
N HIS A 442 5.86 20.91 1.55
CA HIS A 442 5.62 19.58 0.98
C HIS A 442 6.36 19.44 -0.38
N PRO A 443 6.82 18.24 -0.79
CA PRO A 443 7.51 18.07 -2.08
C PRO A 443 6.74 18.64 -3.28
N GLU A 444 5.42 18.44 -3.33
CA GLU A 444 4.54 19.01 -4.37
C GLU A 444 4.41 20.54 -4.31
N LEU A 445 4.73 21.18 -3.18
CA LEU A 445 4.76 22.64 -3.03
C LEU A 445 6.07 23.26 -3.51
N LEU A 446 7.16 22.48 -3.64
CA LEU A 446 8.48 23.01 -4.00
C LEU A 446 8.45 23.75 -5.34
N LYS A 447 7.66 23.28 -6.31
CA LYS A 447 7.50 23.95 -7.62
C LYS A 447 6.86 25.34 -7.55
N TYR A 448 6.26 25.70 -6.42
CA TYR A 448 5.63 26.99 -6.18
C TYR A 448 6.38 27.84 -5.14
N VAL A 449 7.52 27.36 -4.63
CA VAL A 449 8.22 28.03 -3.52
C VAL A 449 8.69 29.44 -3.90
N GLU A 450 9.04 29.67 -5.16
CA GLU A 450 9.47 30.96 -5.70
C GLU A 450 8.34 32.01 -5.75
N LEU A 451 7.08 31.60 -5.57
CA LEU A 451 5.93 32.51 -5.56
C LEU A 451 5.71 33.17 -4.21
N PHE A 452 6.32 32.65 -3.16
CA PHE A 452 6.23 33.22 -1.82
C PHE A 452 7.14 34.44 -1.72
N ASP A 453 6.61 35.51 -1.13
CA ASP A 453 7.38 36.71 -0.80
C ASP A 453 8.02 36.49 0.57
N LEU A 454 9.09 35.70 0.65
CA LEU A 454 9.62 35.24 1.94
C LEU A 454 10.53 36.28 2.60
N SER A 455 10.26 36.60 3.87
CA SER A 455 11.19 37.35 4.72
C SER A 455 12.55 36.64 4.82
N GLU A 456 13.64 37.41 4.86
CA GLU A 456 15.01 36.92 5.08
C GLU A 456 15.17 36.20 6.44
N ASP A 457 14.27 36.49 7.39
CA ASP A 457 14.26 35.87 8.72
C ASP A 457 13.67 34.43 8.73
N VAL A 458 13.11 33.98 7.60
CA VAL A 458 12.55 32.63 7.44
C VAL A 458 13.54 31.73 6.71
N LYS A 459 13.88 30.59 7.31
CA LYS A 459 14.72 29.57 6.66
C LYS A 459 13.87 28.57 5.90
N ILE A 460 14.06 28.47 4.59
CA ILE A 460 13.47 27.39 3.79
C ILE A 460 14.31 26.13 3.97
N SER A 461 13.67 25.04 4.37
CA SER A 461 14.29 23.73 4.47
C SER A 461 13.82 22.88 3.29
N THR A 462 14.63 22.69 2.26
CA THR A 462 14.29 21.84 1.11
C THR A 462 14.82 20.42 1.29
N ASP A 463 16.09 20.30 1.69
CA ASP A 463 16.83 19.04 1.66
C ASP A 463 17.11 18.44 3.04
N GLU A 464 16.76 19.12 4.14
CA GLU A 464 16.97 18.56 5.48
C GLU A 464 16.07 17.31 5.70
N PRO A 465 16.60 16.22 6.28
CA PRO A 465 15.83 15.04 6.62
C PRO A 465 14.73 15.33 7.65
N TYR A 466 13.57 14.70 7.49
CA TYR A 466 12.41 14.88 8.38
C TYR A 466 12.74 14.57 9.85
N GLN A 467 13.49 13.50 10.11
CA GLN A 467 13.87 13.16 11.48
C GLN A 467 14.78 14.19 12.14
N GLN A 468 15.68 14.82 11.37
CA GLN A 468 16.52 15.89 11.91
C GLN A 468 15.67 17.09 12.29
N LEU A 469 14.72 17.48 11.43
CA LEU A 469 13.74 18.51 11.73
C LEU A 469 12.97 18.20 13.02
N PHE A 470 12.49 16.97 13.21
CA PHE A 470 11.74 16.62 14.43
C PHE A 470 12.61 16.63 15.69
N LYS A 471 13.86 16.20 15.60
CA LYS A 471 14.82 16.22 16.71
C LYS A 471 15.15 17.65 17.14
N GLU A 472 15.38 18.55 16.19
CA GLU A 472 15.87 19.90 16.43
C GLU A 472 14.75 20.93 16.62
N GLY A 473 13.56 20.71 16.08
CA GLY A 473 12.41 21.61 16.28
C GLY A 473 11.91 21.59 17.71
N SER A 474 11.63 22.78 18.26
CA SER A 474 10.97 22.95 19.57
C SER A 474 9.45 23.00 19.46
N ILE A 475 8.92 23.52 18.35
CA ILE A 475 7.47 23.63 18.11
C ILE A 475 7.21 23.22 16.66
N LEU A 476 6.19 22.38 16.44
CA LEU A 476 5.73 22.03 15.10
C LEU A 476 4.35 22.65 14.83
N ILE A 477 4.27 23.41 13.74
CA ILE A 477 3.04 23.95 13.18
C ILE A 477 2.75 23.19 11.89
N SER A 478 1.60 22.54 11.82
CA SER A 478 1.14 21.82 10.63
C SER A 478 -0.39 21.82 10.61
N ASP A 479 -1.01 21.21 9.61
CA ASP A 479 -2.46 21.17 9.47
C ASP A 479 -3.01 19.75 9.62
N PHE A 480 -2.81 18.89 8.60
CA PHE A 480 -3.41 17.57 8.47
C PHE A 480 -2.35 16.50 8.16
N SER A 481 -1.11 16.71 8.60
CA SER A 481 0.03 15.86 8.22
C SER A 481 0.23 14.69 9.19
N SER A 482 0.66 13.53 8.67
CA SER A 482 1.08 12.41 9.51
C SER A 482 2.39 12.69 10.26
N VAL A 483 3.18 13.70 9.85
CA VAL A 483 4.43 14.09 10.53
C VAL A 483 4.20 14.57 11.97
N LEU A 484 2.97 15.00 12.28
CA LEU A 484 2.55 15.41 13.62
C LEU A 484 2.66 14.24 14.61
N PHE A 485 2.44 13.01 14.17
CA PHE A 485 2.58 11.83 15.02
C PHE A 485 4.05 11.55 15.37
N ASP A 486 4.98 11.75 14.45
CA ASP A 486 6.41 11.62 14.75
C ASP A 486 6.86 12.66 15.79
N PHE A 487 6.43 13.92 15.62
CA PHE A 487 6.78 14.98 16.56
C PHE A 487 6.10 14.80 17.93
N ALA A 488 4.85 14.31 17.95
CA ALA A 488 4.10 14.02 19.17
C ALA A 488 4.75 12.91 19.99
N TYR A 489 5.40 11.93 19.34
CA TYR A 489 6.14 10.87 20.02
C TYR A 489 7.27 11.42 20.91
N LEU A 490 7.82 12.58 20.58
CA LEU A 490 8.81 13.30 21.39
C LEU A 490 8.19 14.16 22.51
N LYS A 491 6.86 14.24 22.60
CA LYS A 491 6.11 15.08 23.56
C LYS A 491 6.46 16.57 23.46
N LYS A 492 6.68 17.04 22.24
CA LYS A 492 6.99 18.44 21.93
C LYS A 492 5.75 19.19 21.44
N PRO A 493 5.59 20.49 21.76
CA PRO A 493 4.43 21.29 21.37
C PRO A 493 4.05 21.20 19.89
N ILE A 494 2.77 20.93 19.67
CA ILE A 494 2.16 20.90 18.35
C ILE A 494 1.05 21.95 18.27
N ILE A 495 0.95 22.60 17.12
CA ILE A 495 -0.17 23.48 16.79
C ILE A 495 -0.74 23.04 15.45
N TYR A 496 -2.02 22.68 15.44
CA TYR A 496 -2.78 22.42 14.22
C TYR A 496 -3.32 23.74 13.68
N TYR A 497 -2.61 24.34 12.72
CA TYR A 497 -3.05 25.58 12.07
C TYR A 497 -3.92 25.26 10.86
N GLN A 498 -5.23 25.44 11.01
CA GLN A 498 -6.26 25.07 10.04
C GLN A 498 -7.17 26.28 9.74
N PRO A 499 -6.63 27.33 9.07
CA PRO A 499 -7.36 28.57 8.83
C PRO A 499 -8.60 28.39 7.94
N HIS A 500 -8.60 27.37 7.08
CA HIS A 500 -9.69 27.05 6.17
C HIS A 500 -10.05 25.57 6.29
N ASP A 501 -11.33 25.26 6.11
CA ASP A 501 -11.81 23.89 5.97
C ASP A 501 -11.69 23.46 4.51
N ASP A 502 -10.45 23.35 4.03
CA ASP A 502 -10.11 23.11 2.63
C ASP A 502 -9.37 21.78 2.43
N HIS A 503 -9.44 20.89 3.42
CA HIS A 503 -8.78 19.61 3.34
C HIS A 503 -9.52 18.65 2.41
N GLN A 504 -8.76 17.86 1.66
CA GLN A 504 -9.29 16.90 0.68
C GLN A 504 -9.55 15.50 1.26
N TYR A 505 -9.51 15.35 2.59
CA TYR A 505 -9.59 14.06 3.26
C TYR A 505 -11.04 13.74 3.66
N GLU A 506 -11.52 12.58 3.22
CA GLU A 506 -12.76 11.97 3.69
C GLU A 506 -12.43 10.83 4.68
N ASP A 507 -13.30 10.59 5.66
CA ASP A 507 -13.26 9.47 6.61
C ASP A 507 -11.94 9.30 7.39
N SER A 508 -11.93 9.79 8.64
CA SER A 508 -10.85 9.67 9.61
C SER A 508 -11.41 9.16 10.93
N TYR A 509 -10.74 8.20 11.57
CA TYR A 509 -11.06 7.86 12.97
C TYR A 509 -10.44 8.85 13.97
N PHE A 510 -9.51 9.69 13.50
CA PHE A 510 -8.76 10.63 14.31
C PHE A 510 -9.40 12.02 14.28
N SER A 511 -9.99 12.43 15.41
CA SER A 511 -10.47 13.80 15.65
C SER A 511 -9.32 14.66 16.16
N TYR A 512 -9.01 15.78 15.50
CA TYR A 512 -7.90 16.64 15.92
C TYR A 512 -8.24 17.37 17.23
N GLU A 513 -9.49 17.73 17.43
CA GLU A 513 -10.00 18.38 18.63
C GLU A 513 -9.96 17.44 19.85
N ASP A 514 -10.44 16.20 19.67
CA ASP A 514 -10.61 15.26 20.78
C ASP A 514 -9.40 14.35 21.02
N MET A 515 -8.68 13.98 19.95
CA MET A 515 -7.56 13.04 19.99
C MET A 515 -6.20 13.69 19.64
N GLY A 516 -6.20 14.88 19.04
CA GLY A 516 -4.98 15.57 18.61
C GLY A 516 -4.04 15.90 19.76
N PHE A 517 -2.76 16.06 19.43
CA PHE A 517 -1.65 16.26 20.37
C PHE A 517 -1.29 17.75 20.57
N GLY A 518 -2.20 18.65 20.25
CA GLY A 518 -1.95 20.09 20.20
C GLY A 518 -3.22 20.89 19.96
N ARG A 519 -3.12 22.21 20.10
CA ARG A 519 -4.26 23.13 19.92
C ARG A 519 -4.65 23.23 18.44
N VAL A 520 -5.94 23.17 18.15
CA VAL A 520 -6.50 23.49 16.81
C VAL A 520 -6.79 24.98 16.74
N ILE A 521 -6.15 25.67 15.79
CA ILE A 521 -6.20 27.13 15.65
C ILE A 521 -6.53 27.49 14.20
N LYS A 522 -7.56 28.32 14.03
CA LYS A 522 -7.94 28.88 12.71
C LYS A 522 -7.46 30.31 12.50
N ASP A 523 -7.30 31.05 13.60
CA ASP A 523 -6.96 32.48 13.57
C ASP A 523 -5.43 32.68 13.70
N LYS A 524 -4.87 33.50 12.81
CA LYS A 524 -3.43 33.79 12.76
C LYS A 524 -2.95 34.55 14.00
N GLU A 525 -3.70 35.52 14.51
CA GLU A 525 -3.29 36.28 15.71
C GLU A 525 -3.22 35.37 16.94
N LYS A 526 -4.23 34.52 17.10
CA LYS A 526 -4.27 33.49 18.15
C LYS A 526 -3.11 32.49 18.02
N LEU A 527 -2.72 32.13 16.79
CA LEU A 527 -1.54 31.30 16.55
C LEU A 527 -0.27 31.96 17.11
N VAL A 528 -0.06 33.24 16.83
CA VAL A 528 1.10 33.99 17.35
C VAL A 528 1.09 34.05 18.89
N ASP A 529 -0.07 34.25 19.49
CA ASP A 529 -0.20 34.29 20.96
C ASP A 529 0.11 32.93 21.61
N VAL A 530 -0.31 31.83 20.98
CA VAL A 530 0.01 30.46 21.44
C VAL A 530 1.50 30.14 21.27
N ILE A 531 2.13 30.58 20.19
CA ILE A 531 3.58 30.46 20.03
C ILE A 531 4.31 31.20 21.16
N ALA A 532 3.88 32.42 21.48
CA ALA A 532 4.45 33.21 22.57
C ALA A 532 4.24 32.55 23.95
N GLU A 533 3.13 31.83 24.15
CA GLU A 533 2.90 31.02 25.36
C GLU A 533 3.90 29.86 25.46
N TYR A 534 4.08 29.09 24.39
CA TYR A 534 5.05 28.00 24.38
C TYR A 534 6.49 28.47 24.58
N ILE A 535 6.90 29.56 23.91
CA ILE A 535 8.26 30.14 24.10
C ILE A 535 8.49 30.55 25.56
N ARG A 536 7.48 31.13 26.23
CA ARG A 536 7.59 31.53 27.65
C ARG A 536 7.61 30.35 28.61
N ASN A 537 7.08 29.19 28.20
CA ASN A 537 7.02 27.97 29.00
C ASN A 537 8.08 26.93 28.56
N ASP A 538 9.22 27.39 28.05
CA ASP A 538 10.34 26.55 27.60
C ASP A 538 9.92 25.43 26.61
N CYS A 539 8.94 25.73 25.76
CA CYS A 539 8.37 24.80 24.78
C CYS A 539 7.92 23.47 25.39
N LYS A 540 7.32 23.50 26.58
CA LYS A 540 6.70 22.30 27.17
C LYS A 540 5.31 22.06 26.60
N MET A 541 5.04 20.82 26.19
CA MET A 541 3.72 20.36 25.79
C MET A 541 2.76 20.40 26.99
N GLU A 542 1.49 20.76 26.75
CA GLU A 542 0.45 20.79 27.77
C GLU A 542 0.10 19.38 28.26
N ASP A 543 -0.20 19.22 29.56
CA ASP A 543 -0.42 17.92 30.19
C ASP A 543 -1.50 17.08 29.50
N VAL A 544 -2.59 17.72 29.07
CA VAL A 544 -3.68 17.05 28.31
C VAL A 544 -3.17 16.40 27.02
N TYR A 545 -2.21 17.01 26.33
CA TYR A 545 -1.64 16.45 25.11
C TYR A 545 -0.60 15.38 25.42
N VAL A 546 0.15 15.51 26.52
CA VAL A 546 1.04 14.43 27.01
C VAL A 546 0.24 13.18 27.34
N GLU A 547 -0.92 13.31 28.00
CA GLU A 547 -1.84 12.21 28.30
C GLU A 547 -2.39 11.57 27.02
N ARG A 548 -2.78 12.38 26.02
CA ARG A 548 -3.23 11.87 24.71
C ARG A 548 -2.13 11.11 23.98
N VAL A 549 -0.89 11.60 24.00
CA VAL A 549 0.29 10.88 23.46
C VAL A 549 0.45 9.54 24.17
N ASN A 550 0.49 9.52 25.50
CA ASN A 550 0.65 8.29 26.29
C ASN A 550 -0.49 7.29 26.05
N SER A 551 -1.70 7.77 25.78
CA SER A 551 -2.88 6.93 25.51
C SER A 551 -2.94 6.43 24.07
N PHE A 552 -2.34 7.16 23.13
CA PHE A 552 -2.33 6.80 21.71
C PHE A 552 -1.27 5.74 21.40
N TYR A 553 0.00 6.00 21.72
CA TYR A 553 1.08 5.07 21.37
C TYR A 553 1.07 3.87 22.31
N LYS A 554 1.07 2.66 21.72
CA LYS A 554 1.16 1.43 22.52
C LYS A 554 2.52 1.27 23.19
N TYR A 555 3.58 1.78 22.54
CA TYR A 555 4.94 1.69 23.03
C TYR A 555 5.68 3.00 22.79
N THR A 556 6.40 3.46 23.82
CA THR A 556 7.34 4.59 23.74
C THR A 556 8.73 4.20 24.26
N ASP A 557 9.03 2.90 24.26
CA ASP A 557 10.16 2.27 24.96
C ASP A 557 11.46 2.21 24.14
N ARG A 558 11.43 2.70 22.90
CA ARG A 558 12.54 2.63 21.93
C ARG A 558 13.05 1.20 21.64
N ASN A 559 12.16 0.21 21.74
CA ASN A 559 12.45 -1.17 21.32
C ASN A 559 11.63 -1.58 20.08
N ASN A 560 11.29 -0.64 19.21
CA ASN A 560 10.46 -0.90 18.03
C ASN A 560 11.19 -1.82 17.04
N CYS A 561 12.46 -1.55 16.71
CA CYS A 561 13.27 -2.41 15.83
C CYS A 561 13.36 -3.84 16.36
N LYS A 562 13.56 -4.00 17.67
CA LYS A 562 13.61 -5.31 18.33
C LYS A 562 12.28 -6.05 18.19
N ARG A 563 11.16 -5.41 18.53
CA ARG A 563 9.81 -6.00 18.44
C ARG A 563 9.48 -6.42 17.01
N VAL A 564 9.80 -5.57 16.02
CA VAL A 564 9.60 -5.87 14.60
C VAL A 564 10.48 -7.03 14.15
N TYR A 565 11.77 -7.04 14.48
CA TYR A 565 12.69 -8.12 14.14
C TYR A 565 12.25 -9.47 14.72
N GLU A 566 11.86 -9.51 15.99
CA GLU A 566 11.39 -10.74 16.63
C GLU A 566 10.10 -11.26 15.97
N TRP A 567 9.18 -10.37 15.61
CA TRP A 567 7.96 -10.76 14.90
C TRP A 567 8.28 -11.32 13.51
N LEU A 568 9.20 -10.67 12.78
CA LEU A 568 9.66 -11.09 11.45
C LEU A 568 10.43 -12.41 11.45
N LYS A 569 11.00 -12.86 12.57
CA LYS A 569 11.65 -14.18 12.66
C LYS A 569 10.67 -15.33 12.89
N ARG A 570 9.58 -15.04 13.63
CA ARG A 570 8.59 -16.05 14.05
C ARG A 570 7.60 -16.35 12.93
N ASN A 571 7.23 -15.31 12.19
CA ASN A 571 6.45 -15.37 10.96
C ASN A 571 7.39 -15.25 9.77
#